data_AF-A0AAV3QV42-F1
#
_entry.id   AF-A0AAV3QV42-F1
#
_cell.length_a   1.000
_cell.length_b   1.000
_cell.length_c   1.000
_cell.angle_alpha   90.00
_cell.angle_beta   90.00
_cell.angle_gamma   90.00
#
_symmetry.space_group_name_H-M   'P 1'
#
loop_
_entity.id
_entity.type
_entity.pdbx_description
1 polymer ?
#
loop_
_entity_poly.entity_id
_entity_poly.type
_entity_poly.pdbx_seq_one_letter_code
_entity_poly.pdbx_strand_id
1 'polypeptide(L)'
;MEAKQLGLILTIILLVSLRINNVIVKGDTGEPYIELTPHKSGVIVNNLLGHGTTLTIHCHSKDDDLGRHYIGDGGKYEFVFGTSFWQNTLFYCYLQYPGAPRVRFDLFNQHRDNCKRCVWNVERDGLHGHTHVNVWGREMIFWKWP
;
A
#
# COMPACT_ATOMS: atom_id res chain seq x y z
N MET A 1 33.96 27.10 -5.17
CA MET A 1 32.64 26.75 -5.72
C MET A 1 32.19 27.91 -6.57
N GLU A 2 32.20 27.75 -7.90
CA GLU A 2 32.06 28.87 -8.85
C GLU A 2 30.60 29.31 -9.03
N ALA A 3 30.39 30.57 -9.46
CA ALA A 3 29.07 31.17 -9.68
C ALA A 3 28.16 30.34 -10.62
N LYS A 4 28.74 29.52 -11.51
CA LYS A 4 28.02 28.59 -12.39
C LYS A 4 27.36 27.44 -11.62
N GLN A 5 27.99 26.97 -10.55
CA GLN A 5 27.50 25.86 -9.72
C GLN A 5 26.41 26.33 -8.75
N LEU A 6 26.53 27.57 -8.23
CA LEU A 6 25.45 28.24 -7.49
C LEU A 6 24.22 28.50 -8.37
N GLY A 7 24.42 28.91 -9.63
CA GLY A 7 23.35 29.12 -10.60
C GLY A 7 22.60 27.84 -10.96
N LEU A 8 23.31 26.71 -11.10
CA LEU A 8 22.71 25.38 -11.35
C LEU A 8 21.89 24.89 -10.15
N ILE A 9 22.38 25.10 -8.93
CA ILE A 9 21.65 24.74 -7.69
C ILE A 9 20.38 25.58 -7.55
N LEU A 10 20.46 26.90 -7.78
CA LEU A 10 19.32 27.81 -7.74
C LEU A 10 18.24 27.45 -8.78
N THR A 11 18.65 27.05 -9.99
CA THR A 11 17.69 26.61 -11.02
C THR A 11 17.05 25.27 -10.69
N ILE A 12 17.78 24.30 -10.12
CA ILE A 12 17.20 23.04 -9.63
C ILE A 12 16.18 23.31 -8.51
N ILE A 13 16.48 24.20 -7.56
CA ILE A 13 15.54 24.59 -6.49
C ILE A 13 14.27 25.22 -7.06
N LEU A 14 14.39 26.12 -8.05
CA LEU A 14 13.25 26.73 -8.74
C LEU A 14 12.41 25.72 -9.52
N LEU A 15 13.04 24.75 -10.20
CA LEU A 15 12.34 23.69 -10.94
C LEU A 15 11.62 22.70 -10.01
N VAL A 16 12.19 22.42 -8.83
CA VAL A 16 11.53 21.62 -7.78
C VAL A 16 10.36 22.39 -7.14
N SER A 17 10.43 23.73 -7.08
CA SER A 17 9.34 24.57 -6.54
C SER A 17 8.09 24.67 -7.43
N LEU A 18 8.19 24.40 -8.73
CA LEU A 18 7.10 24.60 -9.71
C LEU A 18 6.22 23.37 -10.02
N ARG A 19 6.26 22.33 -9.19
CA ARG A 19 5.29 21.22 -9.24
C ARG A 19 4.75 20.86 -7.85
N ILE A 20 4.33 21.87 -7.09
CA ILE A 20 3.49 21.67 -5.89
C ILE A 20 2.04 22.06 -6.22
N ASN A 21 1.41 21.36 -7.16
CA ASN A 21 -0.04 21.43 -7.26
C ASN A 21 -0.63 20.45 -6.26
N ASN A 22 -0.60 20.73 -4.95
CA ASN A 22 -1.34 19.94 -3.95
C ASN A 22 -1.67 20.72 -2.66
N VAL A 23 -2.99 20.84 -2.43
CA VAL A 23 -3.76 20.72 -1.18
C VAL A 23 -3.30 21.54 0.05
N ILE A 24 -4.00 22.64 0.31
CA ILE A 24 -3.98 23.36 1.59
C ILE A 24 -4.93 22.63 2.56
N VAL A 25 -4.42 22.08 3.67
CA VAL A 25 -5.23 21.54 4.78
C VAL A 25 -5.35 22.60 5.88
N LYS A 26 -6.55 22.78 6.44
CA LYS A 26 -6.82 23.80 7.46
C LYS A 26 -6.56 23.23 8.85
N GLY A 27 -5.51 23.71 9.52
CA GLY A 27 -5.20 23.38 10.91
C GLY A 27 -6.10 24.10 11.92
N ASP A 28 -6.18 23.57 13.15
CA ASP A 28 -6.96 24.13 14.26
C ASP A 28 -6.54 25.56 14.66
N THR A 29 -5.32 25.98 14.30
CA THR A 29 -4.78 27.32 14.57
C THR A 29 -4.96 28.30 13.41
N GLY A 30 -5.61 27.92 12.31
CA GLY A 30 -5.85 28.80 11.16
C GLY A 30 -4.60 29.13 10.34
N GLU A 31 -3.42 28.66 10.74
CA GLU A 31 -2.17 28.72 9.98
C GLU A 31 -2.14 27.58 8.93
N PRO A 32 -1.85 27.87 7.64
CA PRO A 32 -1.66 26.83 6.65
C PRO A 32 -0.33 26.10 6.92
N TYR A 33 -0.39 24.81 7.24
CA TYR A 33 0.79 23.96 7.34
C TYR A 33 0.73 22.82 6.32
N ILE A 34 1.90 22.34 5.90
CA ILE A 34 2.03 21.14 5.08
C ILE A 34 2.07 19.95 6.05
N GLU A 35 1.07 19.06 6.00
CA GLU A 35 1.10 17.82 6.77
C GLU A 35 2.14 16.87 6.15
N LEU A 36 3.38 16.97 6.64
CA LEU A 36 4.54 16.21 6.15
C LEU A 36 4.66 14.83 6.81
N THR A 37 3.71 14.43 7.65
CA THR A 37 3.77 13.15 8.36
C THR A 37 3.26 12.01 7.47
N PRO A 38 4.05 10.93 7.28
CA PRO A 38 3.58 9.69 6.67
C PRO A 38 2.27 9.22 7.29
N HIS A 39 1.22 9.05 6.49
CA HIS A 39 0.02 8.39 7.00
C HIS A 39 0.37 6.93 7.32
N LYS A 40 -0.08 6.44 8.47
CA LYS A 40 0.08 5.02 8.81
C LYS A 40 -1.03 4.22 8.16
N SER A 41 -0.64 3.21 7.39
CA SER A 41 -1.53 2.21 6.80
C SER A 41 -1.07 0.81 7.18
N GLY A 42 -1.98 -0.15 7.10
CA GLY A 42 -1.67 -1.56 7.32
C GLY A 42 -2.41 -2.46 6.37
N VAL A 43 -1.80 -3.60 6.05
CA VAL A 43 -2.37 -4.66 5.24
C VAL A 43 -2.67 -5.85 6.15
N ILE A 44 -3.84 -6.45 5.96
CA ILE A 44 -4.27 -7.67 6.65
C ILE A 44 -4.68 -8.67 5.59
N VAL A 45 -4.11 -9.86 5.64
CA VAL A 45 -4.44 -10.98 4.75
C VAL A 45 -5.00 -12.11 5.58
N ASN A 46 -6.27 -12.44 5.36
CA ASN A 46 -6.95 -13.57 6.00
C ASN A 46 -6.89 -14.79 5.07
N ASN A 47 -6.53 -15.94 5.62
CA ASN A 47 -6.60 -17.22 4.91
C ASN A 47 -7.96 -17.86 5.16
N LEU A 48 -8.82 -17.85 4.14
CA LEU A 48 -10.16 -18.45 4.15
C LEU A 48 -10.29 -19.56 3.09
N LEU A 49 -9.17 -20.20 2.73
CA LEU A 49 -9.16 -21.31 1.76
C LEU A 49 -9.87 -22.56 2.27
N GLY A 50 -9.98 -22.72 3.59
CA GLY A 50 -10.64 -23.85 4.24
C GLY A 50 -9.82 -25.14 4.21
N HIS A 51 -10.37 -26.18 4.83
CA HIS A 51 -9.85 -27.55 4.81
C HIS A 51 -8.41 -27.69 5.35
N GLY A 52 -7.98 -26.84 6.28
CA GLY A 52 -6.62 -26.88 6.82
C GLY A 52 -5.55 -26.41 5.82
N THR A 53 -5.96 -25.77 4.71
CA THR A 53 -5.05 -25.29 3.68
C THR A 53 -4.17 -24.18 4.21
N THR A 54 -2.85 -24.35 4.14
CA THR A 54 -1.90 -23.30 4.51
C THR A 54 -1.59 -22.40 3.32
N LEU A 55 -1.77 -21.10 3.51
CA LEU A 55 -1.39 -20.06 2.57
C LEU A 55 0.06 -19.64 2.82
N THR A 56 0.89 -19.68 1.79
CA THR A 56 2.22 -19.06 1.80
C THR A 56 2.13 -17.67 1.19
N ILE A 57 2.67 -16.68 1.90
CA ILE A 57 2.77 -15.29 1.45
C ILE A 57 4.22 -14.81 1.50
N HIS A 58 4.66 -14.06 0.50
CA HIS A 58 5.96 -13.38 0.52
C HIS A 58 5.81 -11.97 -0.05
N CYS A 59 5.93 -10.96 0.80
CA CYS A 59 5.66 -9.57 0.47
C CYS A 59 6.94 -8.74 0.36
N HIS A 60 6.92 -7.79 -0.57
CA HIS A 60 8.01 -6.88 -0.89
C HIS A 60 7.45 -5.48 -1.11
N SER A 61 8.22 -4.46 -0.73
CA SER A 61 8.09 -3.09 -1.22
C SER A 61 9.26 -2.78 -2.14
N LYS A 62 9.44 -1.50 -2.50
CA LYS A 62 10.67 -1.05 -3.17
C LYS A 62 11.88 -1.15 -2.23
N ASP A 63 11.66 -0.91 -0.94
CA ASP A 63 12.71 -0.68 0.05
C ASP A 63 12.85 -1.84 1.05
N ASP A 64 11.83 -2.70 1.17
CA ASP A 64 11.74 -3.74 2.20
C ASP A 64 11.36 -5.11 1.61
N ASP A 65 12.01 -6.18 2.09
CA ASP A 65 11.51 -7.56 1.97
C ASP A 65 10.92 -7.97 3.33
N LEU A 66 9.61 -8.20 3.38
CA LEU A 66 8.91 -8.58 4.62
C LEU A 66 9.04 -10.09 4.91
N GLY A 67 9.68 -10.84 4.03
CA GLY A 67 9.94 -12.26 4.17
C GLY A 67 8.74 -13.13 3.81
N ARG A 68 8.97 -14.44 3.92
CA ARG A 68 7.97 -15.48 3.68
C ARG A 68 7.27 -15.86 4.99
N HIS A 69 5.95 -15.91 4.96
CA HIS A 69 5.11 -16.33 6.07
C HIS A 69 4.16 -17.44 5.65
N TYR A 70 3.75 -18.26 6.62
CA TYR A 70 2.82 -19.38 6.45
C TYR A 70 1.61 -19.13 7.34
N ILE A 71 0.43 -19.04 6.72
CA ILE A 71 -0.81 -18.71 7.38
C ILE A 71 -1.67 -19.97 7.37
N GLY A 72 -1.92 -20.56 8.53
CA GLY A 72 -2.84 -21.69 8.67
C GLY A 72 -4.28 -21.30 8.29
N ASP A 73 -5.13 -22.29 8.09
CA ASP A 73 -6.56 -22.08 7.80
C ASP A 73 -7.24 -21.25 8.90
N GLY A 74 -8.02 -20.25 8.52
CA GLY A 74 -8.62 -19.25 9.43
C GLY A 74 -7.63 -18.26 10.05
N GLY A 75 -6.33 -18.39 9.77
CA GLY A 75 -5.28 -17.50 10.25
C GLY A 75 -5.20 -16.19 9.47
N LYS A 76 -4.34 -15.27 9.96
CA LYS A 76 -4.05 -14.01 9.28
C LYS A 76 -2.57 -13.62 9.34
N TYR A 77 -2.14 -12.84 8.36
CA TYR A 77 -0.87 -12.11 8.37
C TYR A 77 -1.14 -10.62 8.28
N GLU A 78 -0.48 -9.82 9.11
CA GLU A 78 -0.65 -8.36 9.13
C GLU A 78 0.69 -7.63 9.27
N PHE A 79 0.79 -6.48 8.61
CA PHE A 79 1.93 -5.57 8.74
C PHE A 79 1.47 -4.12 8.58
N VAL A 80 2.20 -3.20 9.22
CA VAL A 80 1.91 -1.76 9.27
C VAL A 80 3.13 -1.00 8.78
N PHE A 81 2.89 0.07 8.04
CA PHE A 81 3.94 0.89 7.42
C PHE A 81 3.51 2.37 7.35
N GLY A 82 4.49 3.24 7.15
CA GLY A 82 4.25 4.64 6.81
C GLY A 82 4.14 4.80 5.30
N THR A 83 3.17 5.59 4.84
CA THR A 83 3.04 5.92 3.43
C THR A 83 3.92 7.11 3.05
N SER A 84 4.42 7.09 1.83
CA SER A 84 5.26 8.17 1.31
C SER A 84 4.44 9.44 1.06
N PHE A 85 5.07 10.60 1.21
CA PHE A 85 4.45 11.87 0.81
C PHE A 85 4.17 11.92 -0.71
N TRP A 86 5.04 11.31 -1.52
CA TRP A 86 4.98 11.31 -2.99
C TRP A 86 4.08 10.22 -3.58
N GLN A 87 3.24 9.59 -2.75
CA GLN A 87 2.31 8.54 -3.14
C GLN A 87 2.91 7.30 -3.83
N ASN A 88 4.17 6.98 -3.58
CA ASN A 88 4.89 5.89 -4.24
C ASN A 88 4.99 4.60 -3.42
N THR A 89 4.25 4.48 -2.30
CA THR A 89 4.28 3.27 -1.48
C THR A 89 3.49 2.15 -2.14
N LEU A 90 4.17 1.02 -2.37
CA LEU A 90 3.63 -0.19 -2.97
C LEU A 90 4.11 -1.41 -2.17
N PHE A 91 3.19 -2.30 -1.83
CA PHE A 91 3.51 -3.65 -1.34
C PHE A 91 2.90 -4.68 -2.28
N TYR A 92 3.77 -5.42 -2.95
CA TYR A 92 3.40 -6.55 -3.79
C TYR A 92 3.79 -7.85 -3.11
N CYS A 93 2.91 -8.84 -3.20
CA CYS A 93 3.08 -10.11 -2.52
C CYS A 93 2.84 -11.26 -3.48
N TYR A 94 3.62 -12.32 -3.29
CA TYR A 94 3.35 -13.60 -3.92
C TYR A 94 2.54 -14.47 -2.97
N LEU A 95 1.40 -14.96 -3.46
CA LEU A 95 0.53 -15.89 -2.77
C LEU A 95 0.65 -17.27 -3.41
N GLN A 96 0.65 -18.31 -2.59
CA GLN A 96 0.69 -19.69 -3.04
C GLN A 96 0.05 -20.62 -2.02
N TYR A 97 -0.75 -21.57 -2.48
CA TYR A 97 -1.28 -22.67 -1.67
C TYR A 97 -1.20 -23.99 -2.46
N PRO A 98 -1.25 -25.15 -1.80
CA PRO A 98 -1.14 -26.45 -2.48
C PRO A 98 -2.15 -26.61 -3.61
N GLY A 99 -1.67 -27.02 -4.79
CA GLY A 99 -2.51 -27.24 -5.97
C GLY A 99 -2.86 -25.99 -6.78
N ALA A 100 -2.41 -24.79 -6.37
CA ALA A 100 -2.60 -23.55 -7.13
C ALA A 100 -1.27 -22.95 -7.61
N PRO A 101 -1.27 -22.21 -8.74
CA PRO A 101 -0.10 -21.49 -9.20
C PRO A 101 0.29 -20.38 -8.21
N ARG A 102 1.58 -20.06 -8.15
CA ARG A 102 2.07 -18.89 -7.44
C ARG A 102 1.66 -17.63 -8.20
N VAL A 103 1.03 -16.70 -7.51
CA VAL A 103 0.41 -15.51 -8.11
C VAL A 103 0.86 -14.24 -7.39
N ARG A 104 1.10 -13.15 -8.14
CA ARG A 104 1.55 -11.85 -7.62
C ARG A 104 0.37 -10.89 -7.52
N PHE A 105 0.22 -10.24 -6.38
CA PHE A 105 -0.77 -9.18 -6.17
C PHE A 105 -0.18 -7.97 -5.46
N ASP A 106 -0.62 -6.79 -5.88
CA ASP A 106 -0.32 -5.55 -5.18
C ASP A 106 -1.35 -5.39 -4.05
N LEU A 107 -1.02 -5.86 -2.84
CA LEU A 107 -1.90 -5.80 -1.66
C LEU A 107 -2.00 -4.40 -1.07
N PHE A 108 -1.07 -3.51 -1.41
CA PHE A 108 -1.21 -2.09 -1.17
C PHE A 108 -0.59 -1.30 -2.31
N ASN A 109 -1.34 -0.35 -2.86
CA ASN A 109 -0.87 0.64 -3.80
C ASN A 109 -1.43 2.00 -3.37
N GLN A 110 -0.57 2.92 -2.97
CA GLN A 110 -0.99 4.20 -2.41
C GLN A 110 -1.85 5.06 -3.35
N HIS A 111 -1.75 4.88 -4.67
CA HIS A 111 -2.61 5.56 -5.64
C HIS A 111 -4.01 4.96 -5.72
N ARG A 112 -4.15 3.66 -5.44
CA ARG A 112 -5.43 2.92 -5.48
C ARG A 112 -6.11 2.91 -4.11
N ASP A 113 -5.34 2.72 -3.05
CA ASP A 113 -5.81 2.34 -1.73
C ASP A 113 -5.80 3.52 -0.77
N ASN A 114 -6.99 4.01 -0.44
CA ASN A 114 -7.18 4.99 0.62
C ASN A 114 -7.74 4.32 1.89
N CYS A 115 -6.99 3.38 2.47
CA CYS A 115 -7.38 2.66 3.69
C CYS A 115 -6.33 2.77 4.79
N LYS A 116 -6.80 2.95 6.04
CA LYS A 116 -5.98 2.79 7.24
C LYS A 116 -5.65 1.32 7.51
N ARG A 117 -6.61 0.43 7.25
CA ARG A 117 -6.47 -1.03 7.31
C ARG A 117 -7.07 -1.61 6.04
N CYS A 118 -6.22 -2.10 5.14
CA CYS A 118 -6.61 -2.70 3.88
C CYS A 118 -6.74 -4.22 4.10
N VAL A 119 -7.97 -4.72 4.03
CA VAL A 119 -8.28 -6.12 4.36
C VAL A 119 -8.43 -6.93 3.08
N TRP A 120 -7.73 -8.05 3.02
CA TRP A 120 -7.77 -9.00 1.93
C TRP A 120 -8.15 -10.39 2.45
N ASN A 121 -9.12 -11.03 1.81
CA ASN A 121 -9.51 -12.39 2.08
C ASN A 121 -9.07 -13.28 0.92
N VAL A 122 -8.31 -14.32 1.23
CA VAL A 122 -7.87 -15.34 0.27
C VAL A 122 -8.84 -16.49 0.36
N GLU A 123 -9.70 -16.63 -0.64
CA GLU A 123 -10.74 -17.66 -0.73
C GLU A 123 -10.45 -18.60 -1.91
N ARG A 124 -11.28 -19.63 -2.11
CA ARG A 124 -11.05 -20.63 -3.18
C ARG A 124 -11.38 -20.10 -4.57
N ASP A 125 -12.19 -19.05 -4.68
CA ASP A 125 -12.60 -18.42 -5.93
C ASP A 125 -11.70 -17.24 -6.31
N GLY A 126 -11.05 -16.60 -5.35
CA GLY A 126 -10.15 -15.49 -5.60
C GLY A 126 -9.68 -14.77 -4.34
N LEU A 127 -9.06 -13.62 -4.59
CA LEU A 127 -8.65 -12.65 -3.60
C LEU A 127 -9.71 -11.52 -3.54
N HIS A 128 -10.31 -11.32 -2.38
CA HIS A 128 -11.32 -10.29 -2.13
C HIS A 128 -10.74 -9.17 -1.27
N GLY A 129 -10.68 -7.95 -1.80
CA GLY A 129 -10.19 -6.75 -1.13
C GLY A 129 -11.32 -5.85 -0.67
N HIS A 130 -11.19 -5.34 0.55
CA HIS A 130 -12.08 -4.34 1.13
C HIS A 130 -11.29 -3.05 1.32
N THR A 131 -11.31 -2.17 0.33
CA THR A 131 -10.81 -0.79 0.49
C THR A 131 -11.93 0.07 1.07
N HIS A 132 -11.57 1.18 1.72
CA HIS A 132 -12.51 1.94 2.55
C HIS A 132 -13.76 2.40 1.78
N VAL A 133 -14.90 2.25 2.44
CA VAL A 133 -16.24 2.66 2.04
C VAL A 133 -16.28 4.18 1.89
N ASN A 134 -16.64 4.71 0.71
CA ASN A 134 -17.34 5.98 0.67
C ASN A 134 -18.83 5.72 1.00
N VAL A 135 -19.62 6.77 1.25
CA VAL A 135 -20.99 6.70 1.82
C VAL A 135 -21.98 5.86 0.97
N TRP A 136 -21.55 5.31 -0.16
CA TRP A 136 -22.35 4.58 -1.16
C TRP A 136 -22.03 3.08 -1.31
N GLY A 137 -21.08 2.52 -0.54
CA GLY A 137 -20.84 1.07 -0.50
C GLY A 137 -19.37 0.66 -0.51
N ARG A 138 -19.10 -0.60 -0.15
CA ARG A 138 -17.75 -1.19 -0.17
C ARG A 138 -17.36 -1.43 -1.61
N GLU A 139 -16.32 -0.77 -2.10
CA GLU A 139 -15.69 -1.18 -3.36
C GLU A 139 -14.98 -2.51 -3.11
N MET A 140 -15.54 -3.58 -3.68
CA MET A 140 -14.97 -4.92 -3.57
C MET A 140 -13.99 -5.10 -4.73
N ILE A 141 -12.70 -5.11 -4.42
CA ILE A 141 -11.69 -5.50 -5.41
C ILE A 141 -11.70 -7.03 -5.42
N PHE A 142 -12.15 -7.64 -6.51
CA PHE A 142 -12.13 -9.09 -6.67
C PHE A 142 -11.12 -9.51 -7.75
N TRP A 143 -10.20 -10.39 -7.37
CA TRP A 143 -9.24 -11.02 -8.28
C TRP A 143 -9.46 -12.51 -8.29
N LYS A 144 -10.06 -13.01 -9.38
CA LYS A 144 -10.25 -14.44 -9.61
C LYS A 144 -8.89 -15.14 -9.79
N TRP A 145 -8.74 -16.33 -9.21
CA TRP A 145 -7.56 -17.16 -9.49
C TRP A 145 -7.51 -17.56 -10.97
N PRO A 146 -6.32 -17.65 -11.57
CA PRO A 146 -6.15 -18.18 -12.92
C PRO A 146 -6.55 -19.66 -13.04
#